data_AF-A0A9X4D4Y4-F1
#
_entry.id   AF-A0A9X4D4Y4-F1
#
_cell.length_a   1.000
_cell.length_b   1.000
_cell.length_c   1.000
_cell.angle_alpha   90.00
_cell.angle_beta   90.00
_cell.angle_gamma   90.00
#
_symmetry.space_group_name_H-M   'P 1'
#
loop_
_entity.id
_entity.type
_entity.pdbx_description
1 polymer ?
#
loop_
_entity_poly.entity_id
_entity_poly.type
_entity_poly.pdbx_seq_one_letter_code
_entity_poly.pdbx_strand_id
1 'polypeptide(L)'
;MKRLAYFLVSFGLFGAGAIWGKIIPGENFFKVANVHDLFDIFGAAATCMAVVVAAFGLRTWRYQTRASTDHDLATKFLVALRRYQDEMVRSWHYAESSVAQIDACTWIGSPGKTNFLVGLYEGRLKYTQAARAQVEAMAVECAEMWDDEIRDLLLVVYVTDDLIASFIETYVQLLIKGTLDEQSDHNSTVTLKRWIELSEAGVVDHQSAQTYIGEKFSPLRQRVRRKLINS
;
A
#
# COMPACT_ATOMS: atom_id res chain seq x y z
N MET A 1 -9.95 -29.09 -5.56
CA MET A 1 -10.27 -30.46 -6.03
C MET A 1 -9.16 -31.13 -6.86
N LYS A 2 -8.62 -30.53 -7.92
CA LYS A 2 -7.61 -31.18 -8.79
C LYS A 2 -6.36 -31.73 -8.06
N ARG A 3 -5.89 -31.09 -6.98
CA ARG A 3 -4.73 -31.55 -6.19
C ARG A 3 -5.01 -32.79 -5.33
N LEU A 4 -6.25 -33.01 -4.91
CA LEU A 4 -6.64 -34.20 -4.16
C LEU A 4 -6.65 -35.43 -5.09
N ALA A 5 -7.06 -35.23 -6.34
CA ALA A 5 -7.06 -36.26 -7.37
C ALA A 5 -5.65 -36.77 -7.69
N TYR A 6 -4.65 -35.89 -7.83
CA TYR A 6 -3.26 -36.33 -8.04
C TYR A 6 -2.70 -37.13 -6.85
N PHE A 7 -3.02 -36.72 -5.62
CA PHE A 7 -2.61 -37.45 -4.42
C PHE A 7 -3.25 -38.84 -4.34
N LEU A 8 -4.55 -38.93 -4.64
CA LEU A 8 -5.29 -40.19 -4.66
C LEU A 8 -4.81 -41.13 -5.79
N VAL A 9 -4.46 -40.59 -6.96
CA VAL A 9 -3.92 -41.38 -8.08
C VAL A 9 -2.53 -41.92 -7.75
N SER A 10 -1.65 -41.12 -7.14
CA SER A 10 -0.32 -41.58 -6.73
C SER A 10 -0.39 -42.62 -5.60
N PHE A 11 -1.26 -42.41 -4.60
CA PHE A 11 -1.49 -43.41 -3.55
C PHE A 11 -2.14 -44.68 -4.10
N GLY A 12 -3.05 -44.55 -5.07
CA GLY A 12 -3.68 -45.67 -5.77
C GLY A 12 -2.68 -46.49 -6.58
N LEU A 13 -1.73 -45.84 -7.26
CA LEU A 13 -0.63 -46.50 -7.98
C LEU A 13 0.33 -47.22 -7.03
N PHE A 14 0.64 -46.61 -5.88
CA PHE A 14 1.47 -47.23 -4.85
C PHE A 14 0.78 -48.44 -4.21
N GLY A 15 -0.53 -48.31 -3.91
CA GLY A 15 -1.36 -49.40 -3.41
C GLY A 15 -1.51 -50.53 -4.43
N ALA A 16 -1.72 -50.21 -5.71
CA ALA A 16 -1.77 -51.19 -6.79
C ALA A 16 -0.44 -51.93 -6.94
N GLY A 17 0.70 -51.23 -6.85
CA GLY A 17 2.03 -51.83 -6.83
C GLY A 17 2.25 -52.76 -5.62
N ALA A 18 1.81 -52.37 -4.43
CA ALA A 18 1.91 -53.20 -3.22
C ALA A 18 1.04 -54.46 -3.28
N ILE A 19 -0.17 -54.35 -3.86
CA ILE A 19 -1.09 -55.48 -4.06
C ILE A 19 -0.53 -56.45 -5.12
N TRP A 20 -0.02 -55.93 -6.24
CA TRP A 20 0.63 -56.75 -7.27
C TRP A 20 1.93 -57.40 -6.80
N GLY A 21 2.69 -56.73 -5.93
CA GLY A 21 3.90 -57.26 -5.29
C GLY A 21 3.66 -58.40 -4.29
N LYS A 22 2.40 -58.80 -4.05
CA LYS A 22 2.03 -59.81 -3.04
C LYS A 22 2.66 -59.53 -1.67
N ILE A 23 2.70 -58.26 -1.25
CA ILE A 23 3.00 -57.88 0.14
C ILE A 23 1.75 -58.19 0.98
N ILE A 24 1.42 -59.47 1.12
CA ILE A 24 0.44 -59.94 2.10
C ILE A 24 1.26 -60.16 3.38
N PRO A 25 0.99 -59.44 4.48
CA PRO A 25 1.70 -59.65 5.74
C PRO A 25 1.29 -61.01 6.32
N GLY A 26 1.96 -62.07 5.89
CA GLY A 26 1.95 -63.35 6.61
C GLY A 26 2.80 -63.23 7.88
N GLU A 27 2.60 -64.14 8.84
CA GLU A 27 3.25 -64.19 10.17
C GLU A 27 4.80 -64.20 10.16
N ASN A 28 5.43 -64.16 8.98
CA ASN A 28 6.88 -64.13 8.77
C ASN A 28 7.41 -62.84 8.11
N PHE A 29 6.62 -61.76 7.98
CA PHE A 29 7.06 -60.53 7.30
C PHE A 29 8.30 -59.87 7.92
N PHE A 30 8.55 -60.08 9.21
CA PHE A 30 9.75 -59.61 9.91
C PHE A 30 10.88 -60.65 9.99
N LYS A 31 10.72 -61.83 9.38
CA LYS A 31 11.75 -62.88 9.36
C LYS A 31 12.68 -62.63 8.15
N VAL A 32 13.67 -61.80 8.38
CA VAL A 32 14.66 -61.38 7.38
C VAL A 32 15.59 -62.55 7.07
N ALA A 33 15.45 -63.16 5.90
CA ALA A 33 16.32 -64.25 5.45
C ALA A 33 17.66 -63.75 4.90
N ASN A 34 17.75 -62.48 4.47
CA ASN A 34 18.92 -61.89 3.85
C ASN A 34 19.00 -60.38 4.15
N VAL A 35 20.22 -59.86 4.35
CA VAL A 35 20.48 -58.44 4.65
C VAL A 35 19.95 -57.50 3.54
N HIS A 36 19.84 -58.00 2.31
CA HIS A 36 19.34 -57.27 1.15
C HIS A 36 17.86 -56.85 1.27
N ASP A 37 16.96 -57.72 1.73
CA ASP A 37 15.53 -57.41 1.91
C ASP A 37 15.31 -56.32 2.98
N LEU A 38 16.18 -56.29 4.00
CA LEU A 38 16.14 -55.25 5.02
C LEU A 38 16.44 -53.87 4.40
N PHE A 39 17.44 -53.79 3.52
CA PHE A 39 17.81 -52.55 2.84
C PHE A 39 16.74 -52.07 1.87
N ASP A 40 16.02 -52.96 1.20
CA ASP A 40 14.92 -52.58 0.31
C ASP A 40 13.73 -52.01 1.09
N ILE A 41 13.38 -52.58 2.24
CA ILE A 41 12.35 -52.02 3.13
C ILE A 41 12.77 -50.64 3.66
N PHE A 42 14.02 -50.49 4.10
CA PHE A 42 14.54 -49.19 4.55
C PHE A 42 14.62 -48.17 3.41
N GLY A 43 14.97 -48.58 2.20
CA GLY A 43 15.01 -47.71 1.02
C GLY A 43 13.61 -47.22 0.60
N ALA A 44 12.61 -48.10 0.67
CA ALA A 44 11.20 -47.74 0.44
C ALA A 44 10.67 -46.80 1.54
N ALA A 45 11.02 -47.02 2.81
CA ALA A 45 10.67 -46.12 3.90
C ALA A 45 11.35 -44.74 3.74
N ALA A 46 12.63 -44.72 3.34
CA ALA A 46 13.39 -43.50 3.12
C ALA A 46 12.83 -42.65 1.97
N THR A 47 12.43 -43.27 0.86
CA THR A 47 11.81 -42.56 -0.27
C THR A 47 10.43 -41.99 0.08
N CYS A 48 9.60 -42.73 0.83
CA CYS A 48 8.34 -42.19 1.38
C CYS A 48 8.59 -40.98 2.29
N MET A 49 9.56 -41.06 3.21
CA MET A 49 9.92 -39.93 4.06
C MET A 49 10.44 -38.74 3.25
N ALA A 50 11.25 -38.97 2.22
CA ALA A 50 11.76 -37.92 1.34
C ALA A 50 10.63 -37.17 0.61
N VAL A 51 9.61 -37.88 0.11
CA VAL A 51 8.45 -37.26 -0.56
C VAL A 51 7.63 -36.42 0.42
N VAL A 52 7.42 -36.90 1.64
CA VAL A 52 6.71 -36.15 2.69
C VAL A 52 7.47 -34.88 3.06
N VAL A 53 8.78 -34.98 3.31
CA VAL A 53 9.64 -33.82 3.61
C VAL A 53 9.66 -32.84 2.44
N ALA A 54 9.73 -33.31 1.19
CA ALA A 54 9.67 -32.44 0.01
C ALA A 54 8.32 -31.72 -0.11
N ALA A 55 7.20 -32.41 0.16
CA ALA A 55 5.87 -31.80 0.14
C ALA A 55 5.70 -30.73 1.23
N PHE A 56 6.19 -30.98 2.44
CA PHE A 56 6.21 -29.98 3.51
C PHE A 56 7.16 -28.82 3.19
N GLY A 57 8.36 -29.12 2.68
CA GLY A 57 9.35 -28.12 2.27
C GLY A 57 8.81 -27.15 1.22
N LEU A 58 8.11 -27.66 0.20
CA LEU A 58 7.49 -26.81 -0.83
C LEU A 58 6.35 -25.94 -0.29
N ARG A 59 5.56 -26.43 0.68
CA ARG A 59 4.51 -25.65 1.34
C ARG A 59 5.11 -24.54 2.18
N THR A 60 6.11 -24.87 3.00
CA THR A 60 6.82 -23.93 3.86
C THR A 60 7.54 -22.87 3.03
N TRP A 61 8.22 -23.27 1.94
CA TRP A 61 8.90 -22.35 1.05
C TRP A 61 7.94 -21.33 0.42
N ARG A 62 6.81 -21.80 -0.14
CA ARG A 62 5.79 -20.89 -0.71
C ARG A 62 5.21 -19.94 0.32
N TYR A 63 4.97 -20.42 1.54
CA TYR A 63 4.49 -19.58 2.64
C TYR A 63 5.53 -18.51 3.01
N GLN A 64 6.80 -18.91 3.19
CA GLN A 64 7.90 -18.00 3.49
C GLN A 64 8.13 -16.96 2.39
N THR A 65 8.04 -17.35 1.12
CA THR A 65 8.17 -16.42 0.00
C THR A 65 7.05 -15.38 0.04
N ARG A 66 5.79 -15.80 0.25
CA ARG A 66 4.66 -14.89 0.34
C ARG A 66 4.80 -13.91 1.51
N ALA A 67 5.11 -14.43 2.71
CA ALA A 67 5.32 -13.60 3.90
C ALA A 67 6.45 -12.58 3.70
N SER A 68 7.55 -12.98 3.05
CA SER A 68 8.65 -12.08 2.72
C SER A 68 8.24 -10.98 1.74
N THR A 69 7.44 -11.31 0.71
CA THR A 69 6.93 -10.32 -0.25
C THR A 69 5.95 -9.35 0.41
N ASP A 70 5.06 -9.85 1.26
CA ASP A 70 4.12 -9.02 2.03
C ASP A 70 4.85 -8.04 2.95
N HIS A 71 5.89 -8.50 3.65
CA HIS A 71 6.70 -7.66 4.53
C HIS A 71 7.43 -6.55 3.78
N ASP A 72 8.05 -6.89 2.64
CA ASP A 72 8.76 -5.92 1.80
C ASP A 72 7.81 -4.87 1.21
N LEU A 73 6.65 -5.29 0.70
CA LEU A 73 5.62 -4.40 0.18
C LEU A 73 5.09 -3.45 1.28
N ALA A 74 4.80 -3.98 2.47
CA ALA A 74 4.30 -3.17 3.59
C ALA A 74 5.31 -2.14 4.07
N THR A 75 6.59 -2.51 4.11
CA THR A 75 7.68 -1.59 4.48
C THR A 75 7.83 -0.47 3.46
N LYS A 76 7.87 -0.80 2.16
CA LYS A 76 7.94 0.18 1.07
C LYS A 76 6.74 1.12 1.08
N PHE A 77 5.54 0.58 1.27
CA PHE A 77 4.32 1.36 1.31
C PHE A 77 4.28 2.31 2.52
N LEU A 78 4.70 1.87 3.71
CA LEU A 78 4.81 2.75 4.87
C LEU A 78 5.78 3.92 4.64
N VAL A 79 6.92 3.67 3.98
CA VAL A 79 7.89 4.72 3.65
C VAL A 79 7.29 5.71 2.65
N ALA A 80 6.59 5.23 1.63
CA ALA A 80 5.90 6.09 0.66
C ALA A 80 4.81 6.94 1.33
N LEU A 81 4.00 6.35 2.21
CA LEU A 81 2.99 7.07 2.99
C LEU A 81 3.60 8.14 3.89
N ARG A 82 4.75 7.87 4.50
CA ARG A 82 5.43 8.87 5.33
C ARG A 82 5.92 10.05 4.50
N ARG A 83 6.55 9.78 3.36
CA ARG A 83 6.98 10.83 2.42
C ARG A 83 5.81 11.67 1.94
N TYR A 84 4.69 11.02 1.57
CA TYR A 84 3.49 11.71 1.14
C TYR A 84 2.91 12.60 2.25
N GLN A 85 2.83 12.11 3.49
CA GLN A 85 2.43 12.92 4.63
C GLN A 85 3.32 14.17 4.78
N ASP A 86 4.65 13.99 4.71
CA ASP A 86 5.60 15.09 4.88
C ASP A 86 5.45 16.13 3.75
N GLU A 87 5.19 15.70 2.51
CA GLU A 87 4.92 16.60 1.38
C GLU A 87 3.56 17.31 1.48
N MET A 88 2.53 16.67 2.05
CA MET A 88 1.25 17.32 2.36
C MET A 88 1.41 18.41 3.43
N VAL A 89 2.16 18.13 4.50
CA VAL A 89 2.46 19.13 5.55
C VAL A 89 3.23 20.32 4.97
N ARG A 90 4.19 20.06 4.08
CA ARG A 90 4.88 21.15 3.36
C ARG A 90 3.92 21.95 2.48
N SER A 91 3.00 21.27 1.80
CA SER A 91 2.00 21.94 0.95
C SER A 91 1.03 22.78 1.76
N TRP A 92 0.71 22.38 3.00
CA TRP A 92 -0.10 23.18 3.90
C TRP A 92 0.50 24.57 4.14
N HIS A 93 1.81 24.71 4.28
CA HIS A 93 2.44 26.04 4.39
C HIS A 93 2.29 26.90 3.14
N TYR A 94 2.30 26.28 1.97
CA TYR A 94 2.02 26.99 0.73
C TYR A 94 0.54 27.35 0.61
N ALA A 95 -0.36 26.51 1.11
CA ALA A 95 -1.78 26.84 1.21
C ALA A 95 -2.03 28.02 2.17
N GLU A 96 -1.43 27.99 3.35
CA GLU A 96 -1.44 29.09 4.33
C GLU A 96 -0.92 30.39 3.71
N SER A 97 0.24 30.33 3.05
CA SER A 97 0.81 31.48 2.35
C SER A 97 -0.10 31.95 1.22
N SER A 98 -0.68 31.04 0.42
CA SER A 98 -1.61 31.36 -0.66
C SER A 98 -2.82 32.12 -0.15
N VAL A 99 -3.43 31.65 0.95
CA VAL A 99 -4.59 32.30 1.57
C VAL A 99 -4.24 33.69 2.07
N ALA A 100 -3.11 33.86 2.75
CA ALA A 100 -2.64 35.17 3.21
C ALA A 100 -2.44 36.16 2.05
N GLN A 101 -1.94 35.66 0.91
CA GLN A 101 -1.76 36.46 -0.31
C GLN A 101 -3.09 36.79 -1.01
N ILE A 102 -4.06 35.86 -0.99
CA ILE A 102 -5.42 36.09 -1.47
C ILE A 102 -6.09 37.21 -0.66
N ASP A 103 -6.02 37.13 0.67
CA ASP A 103 -6.59 38.13 1.59
C ASP A 103 -5.96 39.51 1.38
N ALA A 104 -4.64 39.55 1.23
CA ALA A 104 -3.89 40.78 0.94
C ALA A 104 -4.05 41.29 -0.52
N CYS A 105 -4.85 40.62 -1.36
CA CYS A 105 -5.11 40.99 -2.75
C CYS A 105 -3.84 41.15 -3.62
N THR A 106 -2.74 40.45 -3.28
CA THR A 106 -1.44 40.60 -3.97
C THR A 106 -1.41 39.98 -5.36
N TRP A 107 -2.46 39.22 -5.69
CA TRP A 107 -2.67 38.64 -7.01
C TRP A 107 -3.11 39.67 -8.05
N ILE A 108 -3.57 40.86 -7.65
CA ILE A 108 -3.96 41.94 -8.57
C ILE A 108 -2.73 42.63 -9.16
N GLY A 109 -2.72 42.81 -10.48
CA GLY A 109 -1.84 43.78 -11.14
C GLY A 109 -0.78 43.21 -12.08
N SER A 110 -0.01 42.18 -11.70
CA SER A 110 1.03 41.60 -12.57
C SER A 110 0.59 40.23 -13.12
N PRO A 111 -0.35 40.21 -14.08
CA PRO A 111 -0.94 38.99 -14.60
C PRO A 111 0.06 38.19 -15.42
N GLY A 112 -0.25 36.91 -15.59
CA GLY A 112 0.39 36.05 -16.58
C GLY A 112 1.23 34.93 -15.99
N LYS A 113 1.38 33.89 -16.80
CA LYS A 113 2.09 32.64 -16.45
C LYS A 113 3.60 32.83 -16.23
N THR A 114 4.16 33.98 -16.62
CA THR A 114 5.57 34.33 -16.41
C THR A 114 5.84 34.88 -15.02
N ASN A 115 4.82 35.09 -14.19
CA ASN A 115 5.00 35.50 -12.79
C ASN A 115 5.77 34.41 -12.04
N PHE A 116 6.89 34.79 -11.40
CA PHE A 116 7.75 33.85 -10.66
C PHE A 116 6.98 33.05 -9.60
N LEU A 117 5.98 33.67 -8.95
CA LEU A 117 5.17 33.00 -7.93
C LEU A 117 4.35 31.86 -8.54
N VAL A 118 3.84 31.99 -9.76
CA VAL A 118 3.11 30.90 -10.45
C VAL A 118 3.99 29.66 -10.54
N GLY A 119 5.23 29.80 -11.03
CA GLY A 119 6.18 28.68 -11.13
C GLY A 119 6.56 28.08 -9.77
N LEU A 120 6.67 28.90 -8.73
CA LEU A 120 6.97 28.45 -7.36
C LEU A 120 5.84 27.58 -6.79
N TYR A 121 4.59 28.05 -6.88
CA TYR A 121 3.42 27.35 -6.35
C TYR A 121 3.03 26.12 -7.19
N GLU A 122 3.08 26.21 -8.53
CA GLU A 122 2.91 25.04 -9.40
C GLU A 122 3.99 23.98 -9.16
N GLY A 123 5.23 24.41 -8.93
CA GLY A 123 6.34 23.52 -8.56
C GLY A 123 6.02 22.73 -7.29
N ARG A 124 5.46 23.41 -6.28
CA ARG A 124 5.02 22.77 -5.02
C ARG A 124 3.91 21.74 -5.26
N LEU A 125 2.89 22.07 -6.04
CA LEU A 125 1.83 21.13 -6.40
C LEU A 125 2.38 19.87 -7.08
N LYS A 126 3.34 20.02 -8.00
CA LYS A 126 4.00 18.89 -8.68
C LYS A 126 4.73 17.95 -7.72
N TYR A 127 5.39 18.46 -6.68
CA TYR A 127 6.06 17.61 -5.68
C TYR A 127 5.05 16.73 -4.92
N THR A 128 3.91 17.29 -4.54
CA THR A 128 2.88 16.55 -3.81
C THR A 128 2.16 15.55 -4.71
N GLN A 129 1.86 15.93 -5.95
CA GLN A 129 1.33 15.02 -6.98
C GLN A 129 2.29 13.85 -7.27
N ALA A 130 3.60 14.10 -7.32
CA ALA A 130 4.59 13.04 -7.49
C ALA A 130 4.62 12.07 -6.30
N ALA A 131 4.51 12.58 -5.07
CA ALA A 131 4.42 11.74 -3.87
C ALA A 131 3.10 10.93 -3.84
N ARG A 132 1.98 11.55 -4.23
CA ARG A 132 0.68 10.87 -4.38
C ARG A 132 0.75 9.76 -5.41
N ALA A 133 1.32 10.02 -6.59
CA ALA A 133 1.45 9.03 -7.66
C ALA A 133 2.28 7.80 -7.22
N GLN A 134 3.31 8.00 -6.39
CA GLN A 134 4.07 6.88 -5.80
C GLN A 134 3.20 6.03 -4.86
N VAL A 135 2.37 6.67 -4.03
CA VAL A 135 1.44 5.97 -3.14
C VAL A 135 0.36 5.25 -3.94
N GLU A 136 -0.19 5.86 -4.99
CA GLU A 136 -1.20 5.26 -5.86
C GLU A 136 -0.67 4.02 -6.57
N ALA A 137 0.55 4.07 -7.12
CA ALA A 137 1.19 2.91 -7.76
C ALA A 137 1.30 1.73 -6.79
N MET A 138 1.75 1.98 -5.55
CA MET A 138 1.85 0.94 -4.52
C MET A 138 0.47 0.49 -4.02
N ALA A 139 -0.52 1.36 -4.00
CA ALA A 139 -1.88 1.03 -3.56
C ALA A 139 -2.54 0.01 -4.50
N VAL A 140 -2.24 0.06 -5.80
CA VAL A 140 -2.69 -0.95 -6.76
C VAL A 140 -2.12 -2.33 -6.39
N GLU A 141 -0.82 -2.42 -6.13
CA GLU A 141 -0.18 -3.68 -5.69
C GLU A 141 -0.73 -4.17 -4.35
N CYS A 142 -0.96 -3.26 -3.41
CA CYS A 142 -1.52 -3.59 -2.11
C CYS A 142 -2.97 -4.11 -2.21
N ALA A 143 -3.79 -3.56 -3.11
CA ALA A 143 -5.17 -4.00 -3.32
C ALA A 143 -5.22 -5.46 -3.81
N GLU A 144 -4.35 -5.82 -4.74
CA GLU A 144 -4.23 -7.20 -5.24
C GLU A 144 -3.80 -8.19 -4.15
N MET A 145 -2.98 -7.75 -3.19
CA MET A 145 -2.42 -8.62 -2.15
C MET A 145 -3.26 -8.68 -0.86
N TRP A 146 -3.89 -7.56 -0.47
CA TRP A 146 -4.39 -7.34 0.89
C TRP A 146 -5.86 -6.92 1.02
N ASP A 147 -6.58 -6.81 -0.11
CA ASP A 147 -7.98 -6.37 -0.26
C ASP A 147 -8.17 -4.85 -0.46
N ASP A 148 -9.35 -4.44 -0.93
CA ASP A 148 -9.67 -3.07 -1.39
C ASP A 148 -9.78 -2.03 -0.27
N GLU A 149 -9.82 -2.44 1.01
CA GLU A 149 -9.93 -1.56 2.19
C GLU A 149 -8.87 -0.44 2.22
N ILE A 150 -7.70 -0.67 1.62
CA ILE A 150 -6.62 0.33 1.54
C ILE A 150 -7.01 1.50 0.66
N ARG A 151 -7.77 1.27 -0.42
CA ARG A 151 -8.23 2.33 -1.32
C ARG A 151 -9.21 3.25 -0.63
N ASP A 152 -10.12 2.69 0.16
CA ASP A 152 -11.09 3.47 0.94
C ASP A 152 -10.40 4.38 1.97
N LEU A 153 -9.38 3.85 2.66
CA LEU A 153 -8.58 4.63 3.61
C LEU A 153 -7.75 5.72 2.91
N LEU A 154 -7.26 5.45 1.70
CA LEU A 154 -6.53 6.45 0.90
C LEU A 154 -7.44 7.58 0.41
N LEU A 155 -8.70 7.30 0.10
CA LEU A 155 -9.65 8.33 -0.33
C LEU A 155 -9.78 9.46 0.70
N VAL A 156 -9.79 9.12 2.00
CA VAL A 156 -9.83 10.11 3.09
C VAL A 156 -8.60 11.01 3.08
N VAL A 157 -7.43 10.45 2.77
CA VAL A 157 -6.18 11.21 2.63
C VAL A 157 -6.23 12.10 1.38
N TYR A 158 -6.72 11.58 0.25
CA TYR A 158 -6.82 12.33 -0.99
C TYR A 158 -7.78 13.52 -0.90
N VAL A 159 -8.93 13.37 -0.24
CA VAL A 159 -9.84 14.49 0.01
C VAL A 159 -9.14 15.61 0.79
N THR A 160 -8.26 15.26 1.73
CA THR A 160 -7.48 16.23 2.50
C THR A 160 -6.42 16.91 1.64
N ASP A 161 -5.73 16.15 0.80
CA ASP A 161 -4.74 16.67 -0.16
C ASP A 161 -5.39 17.61 -1.18
N ASP A 162 -6.53 17.22 -1.76
CA ASP A 162 -7.29 18.00 -2.72
C ASP A 162 -7.76 19.33 -2.11
N LEU A 163 -8.18 19.32 -0.84
CA LEU A 163 -8.51 20.56 -0.12
C LEU A 163 -7.29 21.48 0.00
N ILE A 164 -6.14 20.96 0.44
CA ILE A 164 -4.89 21.74 0.57
C ILE A 164 -4.44 22.28 -0.79
N ALA A 165 -4.44 21.45 -1.82
CA ALA A 165 -4.07 21.81 -3.19
C ALA A 165 -5.00 22.91 -3.74
N SER A 166 -6.30 22.86 -3.44
CA SER A 166 -7.27 23.83 -3.95
C SER A 166 -6.99 25.28 -3.51
N PHE A 167 -6.43 25.48 -2.31
CA PHE A 167 -6.02 26.82 -1.85
C PHE A 167 -4.88 27.38 -2.71
N ILE A 168 -3.89 26.54 -3.01
CA ILE A 168 -2.74 26.89 -3.84
C ILE A 168 -3.17 27.13 -5.29
N GLU A 169 -3.97 26.24 -5.84
CA GLU A 169 -4.48 26.33 -7.22
C GLU A 169 -5.31 27.58 -7.43
N THR A 170 -6.18 27.93 -6.46
CA THR A 170 -6.97 29.17 -6.53
C THR A 170 -6.06 30.39 -6.58
N TYR A 171 -5.04 30.45 -5.73
CA TYR A 171 -4.08 31.57 -5.75
C TYR A 171 -3.30 31.64 -7.06
N VAL A 172 -2.84 30.50 -7.59
CA VAL A 172 -2.17 30.44 -8.91
C VAL A 172 -3.09 30.94 -10.02
N GLN A 173 -4.36 30.52 -10.03
CA GLN A 173 -5.33 30.99 -11.02
C GLN A 173 -5.58 32.49 -10.92
N LEU A 174 -5.70 33.01 -9.70
CA LEU A 174 -5.84 34.45 -9.44
C LEU A 174 -4.62 35.23 -9.91
N LEU A 175 -3.40 34.74 -9.65
CA LEU A 175 -2.15 35.34 -10.16
C LEU A 175 -2.08 35.35 -11.68
N ILE A 176 -2.47 34.26 -12.34
CA ILE A 176 -2.44 34.15 -13.79
C ILE A 176 -3.40 35.17 -14.41
N LYS A 177 -4.60 35.32 -13.84
CA LYS A 177 -5.61 36.29 -14.30
C LYS A 177 -5.20 37.73 -14.02
N GLY A 178 -4.79 38.01 -12.78
CA GLY A 178 -4.36 39.32 -12.28
C GLY A 178 -5.39 40.44 -12.34
N THR A 179 -6.68 40.12 -12.50
CA THR A 179 -7.79 41.06 -12.69
C THR A 179 -8.87 40.90 -11.63
N LEU A 180 -9.34 42.01 -11.05
CA LEU A 180 -10.49 42.02 -10.14
C LEU A 180 -11.80 41.96 -10.94
N ASP A 181 -12.13 40.75 -11.42
CA ASP A 181 -13.42 40.41 -12.03
C ASP A 181 -14.32 39.66 -11.04
N GLU A 182 -15.62 39.58 -11.33
CA GLU A 182 -16.61 38.92 -10.46
C GLU A 182 -16.24 37.46 -10.13
N GLN A 183 -15.61 36.75 -11.07
CA GLN A 183 -15.21 35.36 -10.86
C GLN A 183 -14.01 35.27 -9.91
N SER A 184 -13.05 36.17 -10.05
CA SER A 184 -11.86 36.25 -9.21
C SER A 184 -12.23 36.66 -7.78
N ASP A 185 -13.17 37.59 -7.62
CA ASP A 185 -13.72 37.99 -6.32
C ASP A 185 -14.54 36.86 -5.65
N HIS A 186 -15.34 36.14 -6.44
CA HIS A 186 -16.06 34.97 -5.94
C HIS A 186 -15.08 33.87 -5.48
N ASN A 187 -14.08 33.55 -6.29
CA ASN A 187 -13.11 32.50 -6.00
C ASN A 187 -12.24 32.84 -4.78
N SER A 188 -11.81 34.09 -4.63
CA SER A 188 -11.07 34.53 -3.44
C SER A 188 -11.94 34.38 -2.18
N THR A 189 -13.17 34.90 -2.22
CA THR A 189 -14.11 34.85 -1.08
C THR A 189 -14.43 33.42 -0.65
N VAL A 190 -14.75 32.53 -1.58
CA VAL A 190 -15.03 31.11 -1.28
C VAL A 190 -13.81 30.43 -0.67
N THR A 191 -12.62 30.73 -1.19
CA THR A 191 -11.36 30.15 -0.70
C THR A 191 -11.04 30.62 0.72
N LEU A 192 -11.18 31.92 1.01
CA LEU A 192 -11.00 32.48 2.35
C LEU A 192 -12.00 31.87 3.34
N LYS A 193 -13.27 31.74 2.95
CA LYS A 193 -14.30 31.11 3.79
C LYS A 193 -13.93 29.67 4.16
N ARG A 194 -13.51 28.85 3.20
CA ARG A 194 -13.08 27.46 3.45
C ARG A 194 -11.86 27.39 4.37
N TRP A 195 -10.92 28.33 4.24
CA TRP A 195 -9.78 28.41 5.15
C TRP A 195 -10.20 28.75 6.58
N ILE A 196 -11.16 29.67 6.74
CA ILE A 196 -11.73 30.00 8.06
C ILE A 196 -12.41 28.76 8.66
N GLU A 197 -13.23 28.03 7.91
CA GLU A 197 -13.86 26.79 8.37
C GLU A 197 -12.82 25.73 8.82
N LEU A 198 -11.70 25.61 8.11
CA LEU A 198 -10.59 24.73 8.48
C LEU A 198 -9.87 25.20 9.75
N SER A 199 -9.71 26.52 9.90
CA SER A 199 -9.11 27.14 11.09
C SER A 199 -10.00 26.98 12.32
N GLU A 200 -11.32 27.16 12.17
CA GLU A 200 -12.33 26.93 13.21
C GLU A 200 -12.39 25.46 13.64
N ALA A 201 -12.08 24.53 12.73
CA ALA A 201 -11.89 23.12 13.05
C ALA A 201 -10.57 22.81 13.80
N GLY A 202 -9.76 23.84 14.12
CA GLY A 202 -8.57 23.75 14.95
C GLY A 202 -7.25 23.60 14.18
N VAL A 203 -7.24 23.78 12.85
CA VAL A 203 -6.03 23.68 12.02
C VAL A 203 -5.49 25.08 11.74
N VAL A 204 -4.76 25.63 12.71
CA VAL A 204 -4.36 27.05 12.73
C VAL A 204 -2.87 27.29 12.59
N ASP A 205 -2.04 26.28 12.85
CA ASP A 205 -0.59 26.38 12.86
C ASP A 205 0.07 25.10 12.34
N HIS A 206 1.40 25.12 12.23
CA HIS A 206 2.17 23.97 11.75
C HIS A 206 1.88 22.69 12.53
N GLN A 207 1.78 22.77 13.86
CA GLN A 207 1.67 21.60 14.71
C GLN A 207 0.27 20.98 14.63
N SER A 208 -0.77 21.80 14.64
CA SER A 208 -2.15 21.40 14.43
C SER A 208 -2.37 20.85 13.03
N ALA A 209 -1.79 21.46 11.99
CA ALA A 209 -1.82 20.91 10.63
C ALA A 209 -1.12 19.55 10.52
N GLN A 210 0.06 19.41 11.12
CA GLN A 210 0.78 18.13 11.16
C GLN A 210 -0.03 17.05 11.88
N THR A 211 -0.71 17.42 12.97
CA THR A 211 -1.57 16.53 13.75
C THR A 211 -2.79 16.11 12.94
N TYR A 212 -3.52 17.08 12.38
CA TYR A 212 -4.69 16.86 11.53
C TYR A 212 -4.37 15.95 10.34
N ILE A 213 -3.31 16.24 9.59
CA ILE A 213 -2.87 15.39 8.48
C ILE A 213 -2.44 14.02 9.03
N GLY A 214 -1.68 13.97 10.12
CA GLY A 214 -1.26 12.72 10.76
C GLY A 214 -2.42 11.81 11.15
N GLU A 215 -3.51 12.37 11.67
CA GLU A 215 -4.74 11.65 12.02
C GLU A 215 -5.38 11.00 10.80
N LYS A 216 -5.42 11.68 9.64
CA LYS A 216 -5.95 11.09 8.39
C LYS A 216 -5.13 9.90 7.91
N PHE A 217 -3.82 9.91 8.11
CA PHE A 217 -2.94 8.78 7.77
C PHE A 217 -2.94 7.66 8.81
N SER A 218 -3.40 7.91 10.04
CA SER A 218 -3.27 6.96 11.16
C SER A 218 -3.98 5.61 10.89
N PRO A 219 -5.25 5.58 10.43
CA PRO A 219 -5.94 4.32 10.13
C PRO A 219 -5.20 3.49 9.07
N LEU A 220 -4.71 4.17 8.03
CA LEU A 220 -3.97 3.54 6.94
C LEU A 220 -2.65 2.93 7.43
N ARG A 221 -1.87 3.65 8.24
CA ARG A 221 -0.63 3.10 8.83
C ARG A 221 -0.90 1.94 9.77
N GLN A 222 -1.95 2.02 10.59
CA GLN A 222 -2.33 0.93 11.48
C GLN A 222 -2.73 -0.32 10.67
N ARG A 223 -3.44 -0.14 9.56
CA ARG A 223 -3.81 -1.24 8.66
C ARG A 223 -2.58 -1.91 8.05
N VAL A 224 -1.64 -1.13 7.52
CA VAL A 224 -0.41 -1.66 6.91
C VAL A 224 0.49 -2.32 7.97
N ARG A 225 0.61 -1.72 9.17
CA ARG A 225 1.37 -2.33 10.28
C ARG A 225 0.80 -3.68 10.75
N ARG A 226 -0.53 -3.86 10.72
CA ARG A 226 -1.13 -5.17 11.01
C ARG A 226 -0.68 -6.26 10.02
N LYS A 227 -0.39 -5.89 8.76
CA LYS A 227 0.13 -6.83 7.76
C LYS A 227 1.60 -7.21 8.03
N LEU A 228 2.38 -6.34 8.66
CA LEU A 228 3.76 -6.65 9.09
C LEU A 228 3.83 -7.65 10.26
N ILE A 229 2.84 -7.64 11.15
CA ILE A 229 2.83 -8.48 12.37
C ILE A 229 2.24 -9.87 12.10
N ASN A 230 1.31 -9.96 11.13
CA ASN A 230 0.58 -11.19 10.82
C ASN A 230 1.15 -11.96 9.61
N SER A 231 2.29 -11.53 9.04
CA SER A 231 3.04 -12.24 7.98
C SER A 231 4.03 -13.22 8.57
#